data_AF-X6LH80-F1
#
_entry.id   AF-X6LH80-F1
#
_cell.length_a   1.000
_cell.length_b   1.000
_cell.length_c   1.000
_cell.angle_alpha   90.00
_cell.angle_beta   90.00
_cell.angle_gamma   90.00
#
_symmetry.space_group_name_H-M   'P 1'
#
loop_
_entity.id
_entity.type
_entity.pdbx_description
1 polymer ?
#
loop_
_entity_poly.entity_id
_entity_poly.type
_entity_poly.pdbx_seq_one_letter_code
_entity_poly.pdbx_strand_id
1 'polypeptide(L)'
;NIEQLAKSNNKLYQINNIPFSMVITSNKYMKKKLIIGQYSISLFHSKNIIFDGCVYVVNCIMNGFGNYHIIQQLISTNLSIICCHFRFHVFTCSWPIDIKNIMELGRNLLEISKINEAIELFRFVICFLLQTLHNSHINIADSYSWLGRAYSNKGEYNKAIEYYEKSLKIKSDKFGYNHPDIAIIYNKKGEQNKAIEYYENSFKININIFGPDHLNLATLYNNLGNIYNGKGEYDKAIEYCEKDIKIILNELGSNHPDIAISYNNLGCIYSNKGEYDK
;
A
#
# COMPACT_ATOMS: atom_id res chain seq x y z
N ASN A 1 -3.79 -5.81 -13.85
CA ASN A 1 -5.06 -6.29 -13.26
C ASN A 1 -4.74 -7.39 -12.24
N ILE A 2 -4.24 -7.00 -11.05
CA ILE A 2 -3.74 -7.96 -10.04
C ILE A 2 -4.88 -8.84 -9.50
N GLU A 3 -6.10 -8.35 -9.53
CA GLU A 3 -7.30 -9.10 -9.11
C GLU A 3 -7.70 -10.23 -10.08
N GLN A 4 -7.25 -10.20 -11.33
CA GLN A 4 -7.47 -11.30 -12.28
C GLN A 4 -6.49 -12.46 -12.08
N LEU A 5 -5.34 -12.21 -11.44
CA LEU A 5 -4.42 -13.26 -10.99
C LEU A 5 -4.82 -13.85 -9.62
N ALA A 6 -5.76 -13.20 -8.92
CA ALA A 6 -6.24 -13.59 -7.59
C ALA A 6 -7.68 -14.13 -7.55
N LYS A 7 -8.41 -14.15 -8.68
CA LYS A 7 -9.74 -14.77 -8.74
C LYS A 7 -9.63 -16.29 -8.87
N SER A 8 -10.22 -17.01 -7.92
CA SER A 8 -10.50 -18.44 -8.04
C SER A 8 -11.43 -18.68 -9.23
N ASN A 9 -11.00 -19.51 -10.17
CA ASN A 9 -11.90 -20.03 -11.19
C ASN A 9 -12.84 -21.03 -10.50
N ASN A 10 -14.06 -20.57 -10.21
CA ASN A 10 -15.21 -21.43 -9.88
C ASN A 10 -15.57 -22.27 -11.11
N LYS A 11 -14.85 -23.38 -11.30
CA LYS A 11 -15.40 -24.59 -11.92
C LYS A 11 -15.08 -25.74 -10.97
N LEU A 12 -16.16 -26.34 -10.45
CA LEU A 12 -16.15 -27.37 -9.42
C LEU A 12 -15.13 -28.47 -9.70
N TYR A 13 -14.12 -28.56 -8.83
CA TYR A 13 -13.54 -29.84 -8.46
C TYR A 13 -13.47 -29.88 -6.93
N GLN A 14 -14.26 -30.78 -6.35
CA GLN A 14 -14.22 -31.08 -4.92
C GLN A 14 -12.83 -31.62 -4.57
N ILE A 15 -12.02 -30.83 -3.85
CA ILE A 15 -10.87 -31.34 -3.11
C ILE A 15 -10.83 -30.62 -1.77
N ASN A 16 -11.07 -31.38 -0.71
CA ASN A 16 -11.00 -30.92 0.68
C ASN A 16 -9.54 -30.61 1.07
N ASN A 17 -9.39 -29.50 1.80
CA ASN A 17 -8.26 -29.11 2.66
C ASN A 17 -6.84 -29.16 2.08
N ILE A 18 -6.35 -28.02 1.56
CA ILE A 18 -4.92 -27.74 1.43
C ILE A 18 -4.64 -26.31 1.90
N PRO A 19 -3.76 -26.08 2.90
CA PRO A 19 -3.36 -24.74 3.33
C PRO A 19 -2.39 -24.11 2.33
N PHE A 20 -2.45 -22.78 2.23
CA PHE A 20 -1.64 -21.94 1.36
C PHE A 20 -0.14 -22.24 1.49
N SER A 21 0.44 -22.79 0.42
CA SER A 21 1.86 -22.67 0.08
C SER A 21 1.99 -22.95 -1.41
N MET A 22 2.18 -21.91 -2.22
CA MET A 22 2.57 -22.11 -3.62
C MET A 22 4.06 -22.40 -3.67
N VAL A 23 4.47 -23.50 -3.04
CA VAL A 23 5.65 -24.23 -3.47
C VAL A 23 5.31 -24.72 -4.87
N ILE A 24 6.21 -24.53 -5.82
CA ILE A 24 6.12 -25.18 -7.13
C ILE A 24 6.15 -26.70 -6.89
N THR A 25 4.99 -27.32 -6.64
CA THR A 25 4.75 -28.73 -6.93
C THR A 25 4.34 -28.80 -8.39
N SER A 26 5.30 -28.47 -9.25
CA SER A 26 5.24 -28.64 -10.70
C SER A 26 5.23 -30.14 -11.04
N ASN A 27 4.26 -30.92 -10.55
CA ASN A 27 4.08 -32.30 -11.04
C ASN A 27 3.74 -32.31 -12.54
N LYS A 28 3.32 -31.17 -13.10
CA LYS A 28 3.04 -30.99 -14.54
C LYS A 28 4.29 -30.84 -15.43
N TYR A 29 5.40 -30.27 -14.95
CA TYR A 29 6.62 -30.03 -15.76
C TYR A 29 7.92 -30.62 -15.18
N MET A 30 7.89 -31.11 -13.94
CA MET A 30 9.02 -31.78 -13.30
C MET A 30 9.06 -33.22 -13.80
N LYS A 31 10.07 -33.55 -14.62
CA LYS A 31 10.20 -34.91 -15.19
C LYS A 31 10.84 -35.88 -14.21
N LYS A 32 11.74 -35.40 -13.36
CA LYS A 32 12.46 -36.25 -12.41
C LYS A 32 12.76 -35.48 -11.14
N LYS A 33 12.50 -36.12 -10.01
CA LYS A 33 12.96 -35.68 -8.69
C LYS A 33 13.84 -36.80 -8.12
N LEU A 34 15.08 -36.47 -7.80
CA LEU A 34 16.02 -37.36 -7.12
C LEU A 34 16.19 -36.84 -5.70
N ILE A 35 16.12 -37.74 -4.72
CA ILE A 35 16.39 -37.43 -3.32
C ILE A 35 17.69 -38.15 -2.96
N ILE A 36 18.71 -37.39 -2.56
CA ILE A 36 20.02 -37.92 -2.17
C ILE A 36 20.31 -37.42 -0.75
N GLY A 37 20.09 -38.28 0.24
CA GLY A 37 20.17 -37.90 1.65
C GLY A 37 19.19 -36.78 1.98
N GLN A 38 19.70 -35.65 2.49
CA GLN A 38 18.92 -34.44 2.80
C GLN A 38 18.65 -33.52 1.60
N TYR A 39 19.23 -33.82 0.43
CA TYR A 39 19.12 -32.96 -0.75
C TYR A 39 18.06 -33.49 -1.72
N SER A 40 17.37 -32.57 -2.39
CA SER A 40 16.47 -32.90 -3.50
C SER A 40 16.89 -32.20 -4.79
N ILE A 41 17.03 -32.95 -5.87
CA ILE A 41 17.37 -32.46 -7.21
C ILE A 41 16.13 -32.61 -8.09
N SER A 42 15.66 -31.49 -8.64
CA SER A 42 14.49 -31.45 -9.52
C SER A 42 14.92 -31.09 -10.94
N LEU A 43 14.61 -31.96 -11.91
CA LEU A 43 14.90 -31.76 -13.32
C LEU A 43 13.63 -31.38 -14.09
N PHE A 44 13.70 -30.26 -14.79
CA PHE A 44 12.66 -29.76 -15.69
C PHE A 44 13.16 -29.90 -17.14
N HIS A 45 12.32 -30.40 -18.05
CA HIS A 45 12.69 -30.57 -19.45
C HIS A 45 11.85 -29.64 -20.33
N SER A 46 12.26 -28.38 -20.39
CA SER A 46 11.71 -27.38 -21.31
C SER A 46 12.76 -26.31 -21.62
N LYS A 47 12.80 -25.83 -22.87
CA LYS A 47 13.64 -24.70 -23.27
C LYS A 47 13.14 -23.36 -22.71
N ASN A 48 11.85 -23.29 -22.34
CA ASN A 48 11.21 -22.12 -21.75
C ASN A 48 10.48 -22.57 -20.47
N ILE A 49 10.93 -22.09 -19.32
CA ILE A 49 10.32 -22.39 -18.01
C ILE A 49 9.75 -21.10 -17.46
N ILE A 50 8.45 -21.12 -17.15
CA ILE A 50 7.74 -19.99 -16.54
C ILE A 50 7.36 -20.40 -15.12
N PHE A 51 7.87 -19.67 -14.15
CA PHE A 51 7.48 -19.78 -12.75
C PHE A 51 6.41 -18.74 -12.45
N ASP A 52 5.18 -19.22 -12.25
CA ASP A 52 4.03 -18.42 -11.88
C ASP A 52 3.96 -18.28 -10.35
N GLY A 53 4.75 -17.35 -9.82
CA GLY A 53 4.87 -17.10 -8.37
C GLY A 53 6.28 -16.69 -7.94
N CYS A 54 6.48 -16.56 -6.63
CA CYS A 54 7.81 -16.37 -6.04
C CYS A 54 8.60 -17.70 -6.07
N VAL A 55 9.87 -17.63 -6.45
CA VAL A 55 10.80 -18.76 -6.46
C VAL A 55 11.75 -18.63 -5.28
N TYR A 56 11.79 -19.64 -4.41
CA TYR A 56 12.68 -19.68 -3.25
C TYR A 56 13.83 -20.68 -3.52
N VAL A 57 15.07 -20.19 -3.50
CA VAL A 57 16.30 -20.96 -3.68
C VAL A 57 17.05 -20.96 -2.35
N VAL A 58 16.83 -21.99 -1.53
CA VAL A 58 17.32 -22.02 -0.14
C VAL A 58 18.44 -23.04 0.00
N ASN A 59 19.65 -22.55 0.28
CA ASN A 59 20.88 -23.33 0.48
C ASN A 59 21.11 -24.38 -0.62
N CYS A 60 20.82 -23.99 -1.87
CA CYS A 60 20.89 -24.89 -3.01
C CYS A 60 21.40 -24.20 -4.27
N ILE A 61 21.85 -25.02 -5.23
CA ILE A 61 22.31 -24.55 -6.53
C ILE A 61 21.13 -24.64 -7.50
N MET A 62 20.71 -23.50 -8.04
CA MET A 62 19.79 -23.44 -9.17
C MET A 62 20.61 -23.32 -10.45
N ASN A 63 20.74 -24.42 -11.18
CA ASN A 63 21.47 -24.46 -12.44
C ASN A 63 20.50 -24.80 -13.59
N GLY A 64 20.54 -24.02 -14.67
CA GLY A 64 19.50 -24.07 -15.68
C GLY A 64 19.97 -23.74 -17.09
N PHE A 65 19.66 -24.62 -18.04
CA PHE A 65 19.87 -24.37 -19.47
C PHE A 65 18.53 -24.01 -20.13
N GLY A 66 18.42 -22.79 -20.67
CA GLY A 66 17.22 -22.28 -21.34
C GLY A 66 16.78 -20.91 -20.84
N ASN A 67 15.62 -20.45 -21.30
CA ASN A 67 15.06 -19.17 -20.88
C ASN A 67 14.15 -19.36 -19.68
N TYR A 68 14.50 -18.69 -18.58
CA TYR A 68 13.68 -18.65 -17.37
C TYR A 68 12.90 -17.34 -17.31
N HIS A 69 11.62 -17.46 -16.97
CA HIS A 69 10.77 -16.33 -16.67
C HIS A 69 10.14 -16.54 -15.30
N ILE A 70 10.49 -15.67 -14.36
CA ILE A 70 9.85 -15.61 -13.04
C ILE A 70 8.85 -14.47 -13.10
N ILE A 71 7.57 -14.79 -12.91
CA ILE A 71 6.49 -13.80 -13.03
C ILE A 71 6.50 -12.82 -11.84
N GLN A 72 6.99 -13.26 -10.67
CA GLN A 72 7.04 -12.43 -9.46
C GLN A 72 8.49 -12.18 -9.01
N GLN A 73 9.07 -13.01 -8.14
CA GLN A 73 10.35 -12.73 -7.46
C GLN A 73 11.22 -13.98 -7.29
N LEU A 74 12.53 -13.76 -7.14
CA LEU A 74 13.51 -14.79 -6.79
C LEU A 74 14.14 -14.48 -5.43
N ILE A 75 13.99 -15.40 -4.48
CA ILE A 75 14.43 -15.23 -3.10
C ILE A 75 15.50 -16.28 -2.85
N SER A 76 16.70 -15.89 -2.45
CA SER A 76 17.82 -16.81 -2.26
C SER A 76 18.51 -16.65 -0.91
N THR A 77 19.07 -17.71 -0.33
CA THR A 77 20.01 -17.53 0.79
C THR A 77 21.39 -17.18 0.28
N ASN A 78 22.26 -16.63 1.14
CA ASN A 78 23.66 -16.32 0.77
C ASN A 78 24.47 -17.57 0.39
N LEU A 79 24.01 -18.77 0.76
CA LEU A 79 24.62 -20.06 0.40
C LEU A 79 24.08 -20.62 -0.93
N SER A 80 23.10 -19.96 -1.55
CA SER A 80 22.52 -20.38 -2.82
C SER A 80 23.29 -19.82 -4.00
N ILE A 81 23.47 -20.64 -5.03
CA ILE A 81 24.16 -20.27 -6.27
C ILE A 81 23.15 -20.33 -7.41
N ILE A 82 22.98 -19.23 -8.14
CA ILE A 82 22.04 -19.12 -9.26
C ILE A 82 22.82 -19.01 -10.57
N CYS A 83 22.82 -20.08 -11.33
CA CYS A 83 23.45 -20.20 -12.65
C CYS A 83 22.37 -20.32 -13.73
N CYS A 84 21.51 -19.31 -13.84
CA CYS A 84 20.40 -19.29 -14.81
C CYS A 84 20.41 -17.99 -15.61
N HIS A 85 20.00 -18.08 -16.88
CA HIS A 85 19.75 -16.90 -17.71
C HIS A 85 18.26 -16.53 -17.65
N PHE A 86 17.95 -15.32 -17.17
CA PHE A 86 16.58 -14.81 -17.10
C PHE A 86 16.26 -13.94 -18.31
N ARG A 87 15.10 -14.18 -18.91
CA ARG A 87 14.64 -13.41 -20.08
C ARG A 87 14.22 -11.99 -19.73
N PHE A 88 13.84 -11.76 -18.47
CA PHE A 88 13.39 -10.47 -17.94
C PHE A 88 14.12 -10.15 -16.64
N HIS A 89 14.12 -8.88 -16.25
CA HIS A 89 14.66 -8.48 -14.94
C HIS A 89 13.88 -9.19 -13.82
N VAL A 90 14.61 -9.88 -12.94
CA VAL A 90 14.04 -10.57 -11.78
C VAL A 90 14.49 -9.83 -10.54
N PHE A 91 13.53 -9.44 -9.70
CA PHE A 91 13.85 -8.87 -8.40
C PHE A 91 14.40 -9.96 -7.48
N THR A 92 15.63 -9.76 -6.97
CA THR A 92 16.34 -10.70 -6.10
C THR A 92 16.49 -10.17 -4.68
N CYS A 93 16.24 -11.01 -3.67
CA CYS A 93 16.52 -10.66 -2.28
C CYS A 93 17.12 -11.83 -1.49
N SER A 94 17.93 -11.49 -0.48
CA SER A 94 18.58 -12.45 0.40
C SER A 94 17.71 -12.80 1.61
N TRP A 95 17.68 -14.08 1.99
CA TRP A 95 17.09 -14.54 3.26
C TRP A 95 18.09 -14.41 4.43
N PRO A 96 17.65 -14.03 5.65
CA PRO A 96 16.28 -13.71 6.06
C PRO A 96 15.80 -12.36 5.55
N ILE A 97 14.52 -12.29 5.17
CA ILE A 97 13.91 -11.06 4.64
C ILE A 97 13.59 -10.13 5.82
N ASP A 98 14.30 -9.01 5.89
CA ASP A 98 13.97 -7.91 6.81
C ASP A 98 12.92 -6.98 6.18
N ILE A 99 11.65 -7.28 6.45
CA ILE A 99 10.52 -6.50 5.94
C ILE A 99 10.58 -5.05 6.41
N LYS A 100 11.01 -4.79 7.65
CA LYS A 100 11.01 -3.43 8.20
C LYS A 100 11.99 -2.55 7.44
N ASN A 101 13.19 -3.06 7.20
CA ASN A 101 14.21 -2.37 6.42
C ASN A 101 13.77 -2.14 4.96
N ILE A 102 13.18 -3.15 4.30
CA ILE A 102 12.69 -2.99 2.91
C ILE A 102 11.57 -1.94 2.83
N MET A 103 10.66 -1.93 3.81
CA MET A 103 9.61 -0.92 3.90
C MET A 103 10.19 0.48 4.10
N GLU A 104 11.23 0.62 4.93
CA GLU A 104 11.94 1.88 5.15
C GLU A 104 12.66 2.37 3.90
N LEU A 105 13.38 1.48 3.21
CA LEU A 105 13.99 1.78 1.91
C LEU A 105 12.93 2.26 0.91
N GLY A 106 11.78 1.61 0.84
CA GLY A 106 10.65 2.04 0.00
C GLY A 106 10.16 3.45 0.33
N ARG A 107 10.06 3.81 1.62
CA ARG A 107 9.69 5.16 2.06
C ARG A 107 10.73 6.19 1.65
N ASN A 108 12.01 5.92 1.89
CA ASN A 108 13.10 6.82 1.54
C ASN A 108 13.15 7.05 0.01
N LEU A 109 12.91 6.01 -0.79
CA LEU A 109 12.81 6.13 -2.24
C LEU A 109 11.67 7.04 -2.69
N LEU A 110 10.54 7.08 -1.96
CA LEU A 110 9.46 8.03 -2.25
C LEU A 110 9.87 9.48 -1.97
N GLU A 111 10.65 9.73 -0.92
CA GLU A 111 11.14 11.07 -0.58
C GLU A 111 12.08 11.62 -1.65
N ILE A 112 12.96 10.77 -2.20
CA ILE A 112 13.83 11.13 -3.32
C ILE A 112 13.18 10.95 -4.70
N SER A 113 11.85 10.81 -4.76
CA SER A 113 11.05 10.72 -5.99
C SER A 113 11.38 9.53 -6.92
N LYS A 114 12.02 8.48 -6.41
CA LYS A 114 12.25 7.21 -7.12
C LYS A 114 11.03 6.28 -7.02
N ILE A 115 9.92 6.74 -7.60
CA ILE A 115 8.60 6.16 -7.39
C ILE A 115 8.49 4.71 -7.90
N ASN A 116 9.05 4.39 -9.07
CA ASN A 116 8.95 3.04 -9.63
C ASN A 116 9.73 2.00 -8.80
N GLU A 117 10.91 2.35 -8.30
CA GLU A 117 11.70 1.49 -7.41
C GLU A 117 10.93 1.23 -6.10
N ALA A 118 10.32 2.26 -5.51
CA ALA A 118 9.48 2.12 -4.32
C ALA A 118 8.26 1.22 -4.54
N ILE A 119 7.58 1.35 -5.69
CA ILE A 119 6.44 0.49 -6.06
C ILE A 119 6.84 -0.99 -6.06
N GLU A 120 7.99 -1.32 -6.63
CA GLU A 120 8.48 -2.71 -6.69
C GLU A 120 8.79 -3.24 -5.29
N LEU A 121 9.39 -2.44 -4.41
CA LEU A 121 9.63 -2.84 -3.01
C LEU A 121 8.34 -3.08 -2.23
N PHE A 122 7.34 -2.19 -2.34
CA PHE A 122 6.07 -2.38 -1.61
C PHE A 122 5.29 -3.58 -2.15
N ARG A 123 5.30 -3.81 -3.47
CA ARG A 123 4.74 -5.02 -4.08
C ARG A 123 5.45 -6.27 -3.57
N PHE A 124 6.78 -6.23 -3.46
CA PHE A 124 7.56 -7.31 -2.86
C PHE A 124 7.09 -7.64 -1.45
N VAL A 125 7.00 -6.63 -0.59
CA VAL A 125 6.58 -6.82 0.79
C VAL A 125 5.15 -7.39 0.87
N ILE A 126 4.21 -6.87 0.08
CA ILE A 126 2.83 -7.39 0.05
C ILE A 126 2.79 -8.86 -0.37
N CYS A 127 3.47 -9.22 -1.47
CA CYS A 127 3.55 -10.60 -1.94
C CYS A 127 4.11 -11.53 -0.86
N PHE A 128 5.20 -11.13 -0.20
CA PHE A 128 5.82 -11.91 0.86
C PHE A 128 4.91 -12.06 2.09
N LEU A 129 4.29 -10.96 2.55
CA LEU A 129 3.41 -10.98 3.72
C LEU A 129 2.15 -11.82 3.48
N LEU A 130 1.55 -11.77 2.28
CA LEU A 130 0.39 -12.61 1.92
C LEU A 130 0.72 -14.11 1.88
N GLN A 131 1.98 -14.47 1.63
CA GLN A 131 2.44 -15.86 1.63
C GLN A 131 2.81 -16.38 3.02
N THR A 132 3.23 -15.49 3.93
CA THR A 132 3.78 -15.86 5.24
C THR A 132 2.84 -15.62 6.41
N LEU A 133 1.88 -14.71 6.26
CA LEU A 133 0.91 -14.34 7.30
C LEU A 133 -0.51 -14.63 6.82
N HIS A 134 -1.41 -14.95 7.75
CA HIS A 134 -2.84 -14.94 7.44
C HIS A 134 -3.28 -13.51 7.02
N ASN A 135 -4.17 -13.43 6.02
CA ASN A 135 -4.60 -12.26 5.23
C ASN A 135 -5.10 -11.00 6.00
N SER A 136 -5.04 -10.97 7.32
CA SER A 136 -5.56 -9.90 8.19
C SER A 136 -4.49 -9.20 9.04
N HIS A 137 -3.21 -9.40 8.73
CA HIS A 137 -2.13 -8.77 9.50
C HIS A 137 -1.98 -7.27 9.16
N ILE A 138 -1.85 -6.43 10.18
CA ILE A 138 -1.76 -4.96 10.06
C ILE A 138 -0.66 -4.51 9.09
N ASN A 139 0.48 -5.23 9.09
CA ASN A 139 1.59 -4.99 8.16
C ASN A 139 1.19 -5.08 6.66
N ILE A 140 0.23 -5.95 6.29
CA ILE A 140 -0.25 -6.04 4.90
C ILE A 140 -0.99 -4.76 4.54
N ALA A 141 -1.84 -4.27 5.44
CA ALA A 141 -2.57 -3.03 5.23
C ALA A 141 -1.64 -1.81 5.15
N ASP A 142 -0.64 -1.72 6.02
CA ASP A 142 0.36 -0.65 5.95
C ASP A 142 1.11 -0.67 4.63
N SER A 143 1.49 -1.86 4.15
CA SER A 143 2.16 -2.02 2.85
C SER A 143 1.27 -1.60 1.68
N TYR A 144 -0.04 -1.93 1.72
CA TYR A 144 -1.00 -1.42 0.74
C TYR A 144 -1.15 0.10 0.78
N SER A 145 -1.13 0.72 1.96
CA SER A 145 -1.23 2.17 2.11
C SER A 145 -0.02 2.87 1.47
N TRP A 146 1.19 2.35 1.71
CA TRP A 146 2.41 2.87 1.10
C TRP A 146 2.44 2.68 -0.42
N LEU A 147 1.94 1.54 -0.92
CA LEU A 147 1.77 1.33 -2.36
C LEU A 147 0.75 2.33 -2.96
N GLY A 148 -0.36 2.58 -2.26
CA GLY A 148 -1.34 3.60 -2.62
C GLY A 148 -0.71 4.99 -2.73
N ARG A 149 0.10 5.38 -1.74
CA ARG A 149 0.86 6.64 -1.74
C ARG A 149 1.82 6.72 -2.93
N ALA A 150 2.52 5.64 -3.24
CA ALA A 150 3.43 5.60 -4.39
C ALA A 150 2.70 5.84 -5.72
N TYR A 151 1.54 5.23 -5.93
CA TYR A 151 0.71 5.50 -7.12
C TYR A 151 0.12 6.90 -7.14
N SER A 152 -0.22 7.45 -5.98
CA SER A 152 -0.67 8.84 -5.84
C SER A 152 0.42 9.82 -6.29
N ASN A 153 1.66 9.62 -5.84
CA ASN A 153 2.83 10.40 -6.28
C ASN A 153 3.11 10.25 -7.78
N LYS A 154 2.77 9.09 -8.36
CA LYS A 154 2.90 8.83 -9.80
C LYS A 154 1.78 9.49 -10.63
N GLY A 155 0.73 10.01 -10.00
CA GLY A 155 -0.48 10.52 -10.66
C GLY A 155 -1.47 9.43 -11.11
N GLU A 156 -1.23 8.16 -10.77
CA GLU A 156 -2.12 7.05 -11.09
C GLU A 156 -3.21 6.88 -10.02
N TYR A 157 -4.08 7.89 -9.87
CA TYR A 157 -5.00 8.02 -8.74
C TYR A 157 -6.00 6.87 -8.58
N ASN A 158 -6.47 6.26 -9.68
CA ASN A 158 -7.39 5.12 -9.58
C ASN A 158 -6.73 3.90 -8.93
N LYS A 159 -5.44 3.64 -9.24
CA LYS A 159 -4.68 2.57 -8.58
C LYS A 159 -4.39 2.93 -7.13
N ALA A 160 -4.09 4.21 -6.85
CA ALA A 160 -3.91 4.66 -5.48
C ALA A 160 -5.15 4.34 -4.63
N ILE A 161 -6.34 4.74 -5.10
CA ILE A 161 -7.63 4.45 -4.45
C ILE A 161 -7.81 2.94 -4.24
N GLU A 162 -7.60 2.13 -5.28
CA GLU A 162 -7.72 0.65 -5.18
C GLU A 162 -6.86 0.08 -4.03
N TYR A 163 -5.61 0.51 -3.90
CA TYR A 163 -4.74 0.01 -2.83
C TYR A 163 -5.08 0.59 -1.46
N TYR A 164 -5.52 1.84 -1.37
CA TYR A 164 -6.02 2.39 -0.11
C TYR A 164 -7.31 1.67 0.33
N GLU A 165 -8.21 1.31 -0.59
CA GLU A 165 -9.39 0.49 -0.31
C GLU A 165 -9.01 -0.92 0.16
N LYS A 166 -7.97 -1.52 -0.42
CA LYS A 166 -7.43 -2.82 0.03
C LYS A 166 -6.85 -2.74 1.44
N SER A 167 -6.09 -1.69 1.74
CA SER A 167 -5.61 -1.41 3.09
C SER A 167 -6.78 -1.26 4.07
N LEU A 168 -7.77 -0.46 3.69
CA LEU A 168 -8.98 -0.22 4.47
C LEU A 168 -9.74 -1.51 4.77
N LYS A 169 -9.94 -2.38 3.78
CA LYS A 169 -10.65 -3.65 3.96
C LYS A 169 -9.98 -4.57 4.99
N ILE A 170 -8.66 -4.46 5.16
CA ILE A 170 -7.92 -5.24 6.18
C ILE A 170 -8.01 -4.56 7.55
N LYS A 171 -7.98 -3.22 7.57
CA LYS A 171 -8.08 -2.42 8.81
C LYS A 171 -9.52 -2.33 9.35
N SER A 172 -10.54 -2.48 8.49
CA SER A 172 -11.95 -2.38 8.86
C SER A 172 -12.35 -3.41 9.91
N ASP A 173 -11.77 -4.61 9.84
CA ASP A 173 -12.09 -5.72 10.76
C ASP A 173 -11.45 -5.55 12.15
N LYS A 174 -10.44 -4.67 12.28
CA LYS A 174 -9.58 -4.61 13.48
C LYS A 174 -9.55 -3.25 14.17
N PHE A 175 -9.76 -2.16 13.45
CA PHE A 175 -9.61 -0.81 13.98
C PHE A 175 -10.75 0.15 13.67
N GLY A 176 -11.64 -0.17 12.72
CA GLY A 176 -12.67 0.76 12.24
C GLY A 176 -12.02 2.05 11.72
N TYR A 177 -11.89 2.18 10.40
CA TYR A 177 -11.34 3.34 9.65
C TYR A 177 -9.81 3.47 9.48
N ASN A 178 -9.44 3.93 8.27
CA ASN A 178 -8.82 5.24 8.00
C ASN A 178 -8.36 5.38 6.54
N HIS A 179 -8.64 6.52 5.89
CA HIS A 179 -7.57 7.42 5.45
C HIS A 179 -8.12 8.76 4.91
N PRO A 180 -7.78 9.90 5.55
CA PRO A 180 -7.83 11.22 4.92
C PRO A 180 -7.22 11.22 3.52
N ASP A 181 -6.23 10.36 3.25
CA ASP A 181 -5.56 10.23 1.96
C ASP A 181 -6.49 9.90 0.80
N ILE A 182 -7.54 9.08 1.00
CA ILE A 182 -8.51 8.81 -0.08
C ILE A 182 -9.29 10.07 -0.39
N ALA A 183 -9.70 10.80 0.63
CA ALA A 183 -10.39 12.08 0.47
C ALA A 183 -9.48 13.12 -0.21
N ILE A 184 -8.19 13.18 0.16
CA ILE A 184 -7.17 14.00 -0.51
C ILE A 184 -7.07 13.62 -2.00
N ILE A 185 -7.07 12.31 -2.33
CA ILE A 185 -6.99 11.86 -3.73
C ILE A 185 -8.24 12.24 -4.52
N TYR A 186 -9.44 12.03 -3.98
CA TYR A 186 -10.65 12.47 -4.66
C TYR A 186 -10.68 13.99 -4.86
N ASN A 187 -10.18 14.76 -3.88
CA ASN A 187 -10.04 16.20 -4.02
C ASN A 187 -9.05 16.57 -5.15
N LYS A 188 -7.88 15.91 -5.22
CA LYS A 188 -6.91 16.11 -6.31
C LYS A 188 -7.46 15.74 -7.70
N LYS A 189 -8.40 14.80 -7.77
CA LYS A 189 -9.12 14.44 -9.01
C LYS A 189 -10.24 15.42 -9.38
N GLY A 190 -10.57 16.40 -8.52
CA GLY A 190 -11.72 17.29 -8.68
C GLY A 190 -13.05 16.67 -8.28
N GLU A 191 -13.07 15.45 -7.73
CA GLU A 191 -14.28 14.76 -7.27
C GLU A 191 -14.61 15.20 -5.82
N GLN A 192 -14.86 16.50 -5.63
CA GLN A 192 -15.00 17.12 -4.32
C GLN A 192 -16.11 16.52 -3.45
N ASN A 193 -17.24 16.09 -4.04
CA ASN A 193 -18.34 15.47 -3.28
C ASN A 193 -17.93 14.15 -2.64
N LYS A 194 -17.17 13.30 -3.36
CA LYS A 194 -16.65 12.06 -2.79
C LYS A 194 -15.61 12.37 -1.72
N ALA A 195 -14.74 13.37 -1.94
CA ALA A 195 -13.79 13.78 -0.93
C ALA A 195 -14.48 14.17 0.39
N ILE A 196 -15.57 14.95 0.32
CA ILE A 196 -16.38 15.31 1.49
C ILE A 196 -16.97 14.06 2.16
N GLU A 197 -17.57 13.15 1.40
CA GLU A 197 -18.15 11.92 1.94
C GLU A 197 -17.11 11.11 2.74
N TYR A 198 -15.90 10.93 2.19
CA TYR A 198 -14.82 10.23 2.91
C TYR A 198 -14.32 11.01 4.13
N TYR A 199 -14.24 12.34 4.05
CA TYR A 199 -13.88 13.17 5.21
C TYR A 199 -14.93 13.12 6.31
N GLU A 200 -16.22 13.23 6.01
CA GLU A 200 -17.32 13.12 6.98
C GLU A 200 -17.38 11.74 7.63
N ASN A 201 -17.19 10.70 6.83
CA ASN A 201 -17.06 9.33 7.32
C ASN A 201 -15.87 9.23 8.29
N SER A 202 -14.70 9.74 7.91
CA SER A 202 -13.52 9.77 8.79
C SER A 202 -13.77 10.56 10.08
N PHE A 203 -14.54 11.64 9.97
CA PHE A 203 -14.94 12.50 11.08
C PHE A 203 -15.77 11.73 12.13
N LYS A 204 -16.82 11.03 11.68
CA LYS A 204 -17.70 10.24 12.55
C LYS A 204 -16.93 9.21 13.38
N ILE A 205 -15.90 8.59 12.81
CA ILE A 205 -15.14 7.57 13.54
C ILE A 205 -14.10 8.16 14.46
N ASN A 206 -13.39 9.22 14.04
CA ASN A 206 -12.42 9.86 14.93
C ASN A 206 -13.10 10.42 16.18
N ILE A 207 -14.33 10.96 16.07
CA ILE A 207 -15.14 11.33 17.24
C ILE A 207 -15.41 10.12 18.13
N ASN A 208 -15.86 9.00 17.56
CA ASN A 208 -16.22 7.82 18.33
C ASN A 208 -15.02 7.18 19.06
N ILE A 209 -13.82 7.25 18.49
CA ILE A 209 -12.62 6.63 19.06
C ILE A 209 -11.93 7.56 20.06
N PHE A 210 -11.74 8.83 19.69
CA PHE A 210 -10.87 9.75 20.42
C PHE A 210 -11.62 10.89 21.13
N GLY A 211 -12.91 11.04 20.87
CA GLY A 211 -13.69 12.18 21.33
C GLY A 211 -13.61 13.38 20.37
N PRO A 212 -14.45 14.42 20.61
CA PRO A 212 -14.67 15.52 19.67
C PRO A 212 -13.53 16.54 19.56
N ASP A 213 -12.60 16.56 20.51
CA ASP A 213 -11.54 17.57 20.59
C ASP A 213 -10.13 17.01 20.27
N HIS A 214 -10.06 15.77 19.78
CA HIS A 214 -8.77 15.14 19.49
C HIS A 214 -8.06 15.77 18.28
N LEU A 215 -6.73 15.90 18.35
CA LEU A 215 -5.90 16.54 17.33
C LEU A 215 -6.10 15.99 15.90
N ASN A 216 -6.40 14.69 15.75
CA ASN A 216 -6.72 14.09 14.45
C ASN A 216 -7.93 14.72 13.75
N LEU A 217 -8.88 15.28 14.50
CA LEU A 217 -10.06 15.97 13.94
C LEU A 217 -9.70 17.34 13.38
N ALA A 218 -8.65 17.99 13.92
CA ALA A 218 -8.16 19.28 13.46
C ALA A 218 -7.74 19.20 11.97
N THR A 219 -6.88 18.22 11.64
CA THR A 219 -6.47 17.98 10.25
C THR A 219 -7.65 17.67 9.31
N LEU A 220 -8.68 16.96 9.77
CA LEU A 220 -9.89 16.69 8.99
C LEU A 220 -10.69 17.96 8.73
N TYR A 221 -10.87 18.80 9.76
CA TYR A 221 -11.55 20.08 9.66
C TYR A 221 -10.84 21.04 8.70
N ASN A 222 -9.52 21.18 8.80
CA ASN A 222 -8.74 22.03 7.88
C ASN A 222 -8.92 21.60 6.41
N ASN A 223 -8.91 20.28 6.16
CA ASN A 223 -9.11 19.75 4.82
C ASN A 223 -10.53 19.97 4.27
N LEU A 224 -11.56 19.82 5.12
CA LEU A 224 -12.93 20.16 4.75
C LEU A 224 -13.07 21.65 4.45
N GLY A 225 -12.47 22.52 5.28
CA GLY A 225 -12.42 23.96 5.07
C GLY A 225 -11.88 24.33 3.68
N ASN A 226 -10.75 23.72 3.30
CA ASN A 226 -10.16 23.92 1.97
C ASN A 226 -11.06 23.45 0.81
N ILE A 227 -11.79 22.35 0.98
CA ILE A 227 -12.75 21.90 -0.06
C ILE A 227 -13.91 22.88 -0.20
N TYR A 228 -14.51 23.31 0.91
CA TYR A 228 -15.62 24.26 0.87
C TYR A 228 -15.19 25.63 0.33
N ASN A 229 -13.95 26.06 0.61
CA ASN A 229 -13.36 27.24 -0.02
C ASN A 229 -13.31 27.09 -1.55
N GLY A 230 -12.80 25.96 -2.04
CA GLY A 230 -12.76 25.66 -3.47
C GLY A 230 -14.14 25.55 -4.14
N LYS A 231 -15.22 25.39 -3.36
CA LYS A 231 -16.62 25.42 -3.83
C LYS A 231 -17.27 26.81 -3.79
N GLY A 232 -16.61 27.80 -3.19
CA GLY A 232 -17.21 29.11 -2.91
C GLY A 232 -18.17 29.12 -1.72
N GLU A 233 -18.25 28.04 -0.93
CA GLU A 233 -19.04 27.97 0.30
C GLU A 233 -18.23 28.53 1.49
N TYR A 234 -17.87 29.82 1.41
CA TYR A 234 -16.87 30.44 2.28
C TYR A 234 -17.24 30.41 3.77
N ASP A 235 -18.52 30.59 4.13
CA ASP A 235 -18.94 30.58 5.54
C ASP A 235 -18.75 29.21 6.20
N LYS A 236 -19.04 28.13 5.48
CA LYS A 236 -18.74 26.77 5.96
C LYS A 236 -17.24 26.54 6.05
N ALA A 237 -16.49 27.04 5.07
CA ALA A 237 -15.03 26.92 5.08
C ALA A 237 -14.42 27.59 6.32
N ILE A 238 -14.88 28.80 6.66
CA ILE A 238 -14.51 29.53 7.88
C ILE A 238 -14.84 28.72 9.13
N GLU A 239 -16.08 28.21 9.25
CA GLU A 239 -16.51 27.42 10.42
C GLU A 239 -15.59 26.21 10.66
N TYR A 240 -15.18 25.52 9.59
CA TYR A 240 -14.27 24.39 9.70
C TYR A 240 -12.84 24.81 10.08
N CYS A 241 -12.30 25.88 9.50
CA CYS A 241 -10.98 26.40 9.89
C CYS A 241 -10.96 26.90 11.35
N GLU A 242 -12.03 27.52 11.84
CA GLU A 242 -12.13 27.96 13.24
C GLU A 242 -12.13 26.78 14.22
N LYS A 243 -12.81 25.67 13.87
CA LYS A 243 -12.80 24.44 14.68
C LYS A 243 -11.41 23.80 14.74
N ASP A 244 -10.71 23.76 13.61
CA ASP A 244 -9.32 23.29 13.53
C ASP A 244 -8.40 24.14 14.42
N ILE A 245 -8.44 25.47 14.28
CA ILE A 245 -7.66 26.42 15.10
C ILE A 245 -7.94 26.21 16.59
N LYS A 246 -9.20 26.05 16.98
CA LYS A 246 -9.59 25.83 18.38
C LYS A 246 -8.95 24.57 18.96
N ILE A 247 -8.94 23.46 18.22
CA ILE A 247 -8.33 22.20 18.66
C ILE A 247 -6.81 22.36 18.78
N ILE A 248 -6.15 22.94 17.76
CA ILE A 248 -4.70 23.14 17.78
C ILE A 248 -4.28 24.04 18.94
N LEU A 249 -5.01 25.13 19.20
CA LEU A 249 -4.75 26.02 20.33
C LEU A 249 -4.85 25.31 21.67
N ASN A 250 -5.87 24.49 21.86
CA ASN A 250 -6.11 23.78 23.12
C ASN A 250 -5.07 22.67 23.36
N GLU A 251 -4.75 21.89 22.33
CA GLU A 251 -3.92 20.69 22.47
C GLU A 251 -2.41 20.96 22.32
N LEU A 252 -2.02 21.91 21.45
CA LEU A 252 -0.63 22.17 21.09
C LEU A 252 -0.15 23.57 21.48
N GLY A 253 -1.07 24.47 21.81
CA GLY A 253 -0.77 25.86 22.15
C GLY A 253 -0.48 26.76 20.95
N SER A 254 -0.41 28.06 21.21
CA SER A 254 -0.31 29.11 20.18
C SER A 254 1.01 29.17 19.41
N ASN A 255 2.05 28.48 19.88
CA ASN A 255 3.38 28.50 19.26
C ASN A 255 3.60 27.33 18.29
N HIS A 256 2.63 26.43 18.14
CA HIS A 256 2.76 25.29 17.25
C HIS A 256 2.65 25.74 15.77
N PRO A 257 3.53 25.30 14.86
CA PRO A 257 3.54 25.75 13.47
C PRO A 257 2.23 25.49 12.72
N ASP A 258 1.49 24.44 13.09
CA ASP A 258 0.20 24.12 12.46
C ASP A 258 -0.82 25.23 12.61
N ILE A 259 -0.77 26.03 13.68
CA ILE A 259 -1.71 27.15 13.85
C ILE A 259 -1.52 28.21 12.77
N ALA A 260 -0.28 28.44 12.34
CA ALA A 260 0.02 29.38 11.26
C ALA A 260 -0.52 28.89 9.92
N ILE A 261 -0.50 27.58 9.68
CA ILE A 261 -1.11 26.97 8.50
C ILE A 261 -2.62 27.20 8.50
N SER A 262 -3.27 26.96 9.64
CA SER A 262 -4.72 27.14 9.79
C SER A 262 -5.16 28.60 9.62
N TYR A 263 -4.44 29.54 10.24
CA TYR A 263 -4.70 30.98 10.05
C TYR A 263 -4.42 31.44 8.61
N ASN A 264 -3.38 30.93 7.96
CA ASN A 264 -3.12 31.24 6.55
C ASN A 264 -4.29 30.76 5.66
N ASN A 265 -4.81 29.55 5.91
CA ASN A 265 -5.97 29.04 5.19
C ASN A 265 -7.20 29.91 5.45
N LEU A 266 -7.44 30.33 6.70
CA LEU A 266 -8.54 31.24 7.04
C LEU A 266 -8.43 32.58 6.32
N GLY A 267 -7.23 33.19 6.28
CA GLY A 267 -6.98 34.43 5.53
C GLY A 267 -7.20 34.26 4.02
N CYS A 268 -6.77 33.13 3.44
CA CYS A 268 -7.09 32.82 2.04
C CYS A 268 -8.60 32.73 1.80
N ILE A 269 -9.36 32.16 2.74
CA ILE A 269 -10.83 32.06 2.63
C ILE A 269 -11.46 33.46 2.69
N TYR A 270 -11.05 34.33 3.63
CA TYR A 270 -11.56 35.69 3.71
C TYR A 270 -11.22 36.52 2.46
N SER A 271 -10.00 36.39 1.94
CA SER A 271 -9.61 37.01 0.68
C SER A 271 -10.47 36.53 -0.48
N ASN A 272 -10.78 35.23 -0.59
CA ASN A 272 -11.65 34.69 -1.63
C ASN A 272 -13.12 35.15 -1.46
N LYS A 273 -13.56 35.35 -0.22
CA LYS A 273 -14.88 35.89 0.12
C LYS A 273 -14.98 37.40 -0.15
N GLY A 274 -13.85 38.11 -0.29
CA GLY A 274 -13.76 39.56 -0.49
C GLY A 274 -13.74 40.38 0.80
N GLU A 275 -13.51 39.74 1.95
CA GLU A 275 -13.40 40.41 3.26
C GLU A 275 -11.92 40.70 3.58
N TYR A 276 -11.27 41.55 2.79
CA TYR A 276 -9.81 41.76 2.84
C TYR A 276 -9.27 42.35 4.16
N ASP A 277 -10.13 42.96 4.97
CA ASP A 277 -9.74 43.53 6.27
C ASP A 277 -9.53 42.46 7.36
N LYS A 278 -9.96 41.21 7.10
CA LYS A 278 -9.82 40.05 7.99
C LYS A 278 -8.70 39.14 7.53
#